data_AF-A0A922NEY0-F1
#
_entry.id   AF-A0A922NEY0-F1
#
_cell.length_a   1.000
_cell.length_b   1.000
_cell.length_c   1.000
_cell.angle_alpha   90.00
_cell.angle_beta   90.00
_cell.angle_gamma   90.00
#
_symmetry.space_group_name_H-M   'P 1'
#
loop_
_entity.id
_entity.type
_entity.pdbx_description
1 polymer ?
#
loop_
_entity_poly.entity_id
_entity_poly.type
_entity_poly.pdbx_seq_one_letter_code
_entity_poly.pdbx_strand_id
1 'polypeptide(L)'
;MLMEIIARQSTRDMIKFANPEAESALWRSPRSVATYAIRLFKLLKPQIVLALSAAISKIHISFDGWTTKGGKRGFFRIVAYFATAASAVHDLPISLPQLAGAHTGEAIAAVVIQTLREFGITPNQLGYFVLDNASNNDTAIAAIARDYGGFDPIHHRLRCSPHTINLIGQALLFGDDKDSYNNVAEQLRTEELYMREWRRHGQLGTLIAVINFIRTPQQHELFQACQCDANKALPADDQIPLLTPVRPVVTRWNSYHAAIKRATKLHGAFNRYMEHHIKSVAFNEKRSGSACKDVPAWMRQGGLAANDWATITEYQNCLKPLKIATKRLEGRGKVGSFGAIYEVLPVFEYILRNLEELAQPWIDVNFNAHNEAPEDHLHINLRAAWNKADAYYNKLDDSPVYYAATCLHPLYKYYCENSWSEKLEWIEAANKGFQRL
;
A
#
# COMPACT_ATOMS: atom_id res chain seq x y z
N MET A 1 -2.01 -10.81 -27.61
CA MET A 1 -1.94 -12.28 -27.46
C MET A 1 -3.28 -12.98 -27.56
N LEU A 2 -4.21 -12.92 -26.58
CA LEU A 2 -5.47 -13.69 -26.67
C LEU A 2 -6.40 -13.27 -27.83
N MET A 3 -6.54 -11.95 -28.04
CA MET A 3 -7.36 -11.39 -29.13
C MET A 3 -6.75 -11.64 -30.53
N GLU A 4 -5.42 -11.74 -30.62
CA GLU A 4 -4.74 -12.08 -31.87
C GLU A 4 -4.94 -13.55 -32.24
N ILE A 5 -5.08 -14.44 -31.25
CA ILE A 5 -5.34 -15.86 -31.47
C ILE A 5 -6.75 -16.06 -32.03
N ILE A 6 -7.78 -15.43 -31.46
CA ILE A 6 -9.17 -15.57 -31.93
C ILE A 6 -9.47 -14.79 -33.23
N ALA A 7 -8.59 -13.87 -33.63
CA ALA A 7 -8.69 -13.16 -34.90
C ALA A 7 -8.07 -13.94 -36.08
N ARG A 8 -7.28 -14.99 -35.81
CA ARG A 8 -6.71 -15.85 -36.86
C ARG A 8 -7.79 -16.70 -37.51
N GLN A 9 -7.78 -16.75 -38.84
CA GLN A 9 -8.74 -17.54 -39.61
C GLN A 9 -8.70 -19.02 -39.22
N SER A 10 -7.51 -19.61 -39.06
CA SER A 10 -7.35 -21.01 -38.65
C SER A 10 -8.00 -21.34 -37.30
N THR A 11 -7.89 -20.44 -36.31
CA THR A 11 -8.55 -20.60 -35.01
C THR A 11 -10.07 -20.54 -35.15
N ARG A 12 -10.58 -19.62 -35.98
CA ARG A 12 -12.01 -19.48 -36.23
C ARG A 12 -12.58 -20.68 -36.99
N ASP A 13 -11.88 -21.18 -37.99
CA ASP A 13 -12.28 -22.36 -38.75
C ASP A 13 -12.36 -23.60 -37.84
N MET A 14 -11.37 -23.76 -36.95
CA MET A 14 -11.38 -24.81 -35.94
C MET A 14 -12.60 -24.69 -35.00
N ILE A 15 -12.90 -23.49 -34.49
CA ILE A 15 -14.06 -23.28 -33.61
C ILE A 15 -15.37 -23.47 -34.38
N LYS A 16 -15.46 -23.00 -35.62
CA LYS A 16 -16.62 -23.17 -36.50
C LYS A 16 -16.90 -24.64 -36.81
N PHE A 17 -15.85 -25.42 -37.03
CA PHE A 17 -15.95 -26.86 -37.24
C PHE A 17 -16.54 -27.56 -36.01
N ALA A 18 -16.16 -27.15 -34.80
CA ALA A 18 -16.69 -27.71 -33.57
C ALA A 18 -18.11 -27.21 -33.24
N ASN A 19 -18.37 -25.91 -33.40
CA ASN A 19 -19.67 -25.28 -33.19
C ASN A 19 -19.76 -23.94 -33.96
N PRO A 20 -20.58 -23.85 -35.02
CA PRO A 20 -20.78 -22.62 -35.80
C PRO A 20 -21.33 -21.44 -34.99
N GLU A 21 -22.18 -21.69 -34.00
CA GLU A 21 -22.75 -20.66 -33.13
C GLU A 21 -21.68 -20.05 -32.23
N ALA A 22 -20.76 -20.89 -31.71
CA ALA A 22 -19.64 -20.43 -30.91
C ALA A 22 -18.69 -19.52 -31.72
N GLU A 23 -18.41 -19.85 -32.99
CA GLU A 23 -17.60 -18.97 -33.85
C GLU A 23 -18.31 -17.65 -34.13
N SER A 24 -19.63 -17.69 -34.37
CA SER A 24 -20.43 -16.50 -34.63
C SER A 24 -20.45 -15.53 -33.44
N ALA A 25 -20.34 -16.06 -32.20
CA ALA A 25 -20.28 -15.28 -30.97
C ALA A 25 -18.90 -14.65 -30.70
N LEU A 26 -17.84 -15.06 -31.42
CA LEU A 26 -16.49 -14.51 -31.22
C LEU A 26 -16.35 -13.09 -31.76
N TRP A 27 -15.78 -12.22 -30.95
CA TRP A 27 -15.40 -10.86 -31.35
C TRP A 27 -14.45 -10.85 -32.55
N ARG A 28 -14.86 -10.17 -33.63
CA ARG A 28 -14.12 -10.13 -34.91
C ARG A 28 -12.82 -9.32 -34.86
N SER A 29 -12.72 -8.38 -33.94
CA SER A 29 -11.50 -7.57 -33.76
C SER A 29 -11.45 -6.95 -32.36
N PRO A 30 -10.25 -6.52 -31.89
CA PRO A 30 -10.12 -5.70 -30.68
C PRO A 30 -10.98 -4.43 -30.73
N ARG A 31 -11.13 -3.84 -31.93
CA ARG A 31 -11.98 -2.65 -32.14
C ARG A 31 -13.46 -2.94 -31.91
N SER A 32 -13.92 -4.15 -32.25
CA SER A 32 -15.30 -4.59 -31.99
C SER A 32 -15.59 -4.68 -30.50
N VAL A 33 -14.65 -5.21 -29.71
CA VAL A 33 -14.75 -5.28 -28.24
C VAL A 33 -14.82 -3.88 -27.63
N ALA A 34 -13.89 -3.00 -28.02
CA ALA A 34 -13.86 -1.62 -27.54
C ALA A 34 -15.16 -0.87 -27.90
N THR A 35 -15.65 -1.04 -29.12
CA THR A 35 -16.91 -0.42 -29.58
C THR A 35 -18.10 -0.94 -28.77
N TYR A 36 -18.17 -2.24 -28.52
CA TYR A 36 -19.23 -2.83 -27.70
C TYR A 36 -19.17 -2.32 -26.26
N ALA A 37 -18.00 -2.30 -25.63
CA ALA A 37 -17.84 -1.79 -24.27
C ALA A 37 -18.32 -0.33 -24.14
N ILE A 38 -17.98 0.52 -25.11
CA ILE A 38 -18.45 1.91 -25.14
C ILE A 38 -19.96 2.01 -25.37
N ARG A 39 -20.53 1.17 -26.26
CA ARG A 39 -21.99 1.12 -26.46
C ARG A 39 -22.72 0.66 -25.21
N LEU A 40 -22.24 -0.39 -24.57
CA LEU A 40 -22.80 -0.91 -23.32
C LEU A 40 -22.72 0.14 -22.21
N PHE A 41 -21.58 0.83 -22.08
CA PHE A 41 -21.46 1.95 -21.14
C PHE A 41 -22.51 3.04 -21.41
N LYS A 42 -22.67 3.47 -22.67
CA LYS A 42 -23.68 4.47 -23.05
C LYS A 42 -25.12 4.00 -22.76
N LEU A 43 -25.39 2.71 -22.96
CA LEU A 43 -26.70 2.10 -22.67
C LEU A 43 -26.98 2.06 -21.16
N LEU A 44 -25.98 1.72 -20.35
CA LEU A 44 -26.10 1.59 -18.90
C LEU A 44 -26.05 2.93 -18.16
N LYS A 45 -25.38 3.95 -18.72
CA LYS A 45 -25.20 5.26 -18.05
C LYS A 45 -26.53 5.86 -17.55
N PRO A 46 -27.62 5.94 -18.34
CA PRO A 46 -28.89 6.46 -17.84
C PRO A 46 -29.47 5.66 -16.67
N GLN A 47 -29.31 4.34 -16.68
CA GLN A 47 -29.77 3.46 -15.59
C GLN A 47 -28.96 3.70 -14.31
N ILE A 48 -27.65 3.93 -14.45
CA ILE A 48 -26.78 4.30 -13.33
C ILE A 48 -27.17 5.65 -12.75
N VAL A 49 -27.47 6.64 -13.60
CA VAL A 49 -27.94 7.96 -13.16
C VAL A 49 -29.24 7.84 -12.34
N LEU A 50 -30.19 7.03 -12.82
CA LEU A 50 -31.43 6.74 -12.08
C LEU A 50 -31.17 6.01 -10.75
N ALA A 51 -30.24 5.07 -10.72
CA ALA A 51 -29.88 4.36 -9.49
C ALA A 51 -29.25 5.30 -8.45
N LEU A 52 -28.38 6.23 -8.89
CA LEU A 52 -27.77 7.25 -8.04
C LEU A 52 -28.80 8.26 -7.54
N SER A 53 -29.74 8.70 -8.40
CA SER A 53 -30.79 9.64 -7.98
C SER A 53 -31.76 9.04 -6.97
N ALA A 54 -31.97 7.72 -7.01
CA ALA A 54 -32.79 6.96 -6.07
C ALA A 54 -32.05 6.54 -4.78
N ALA A 55 -30.79 6.95 -4.60
CA ALA A 55 -30.05 6.67 -3.36
C ALA A 55 -30.78 7.28 -2.15
N ILE A 56 -30.89 6.50 -1.06
CA ILE A 56 -31.48 6.98 0.20
C ILE A 56 -30.45 7.60 1.13
N SER A 57 -29.17 7.24 0.96
CA SER A 57 -28.05 7.84 1.68
C SER A 57 -27.45 9.00 0.89
N LYS A 58 -26.54 9.72 1.53
CA LYS A 58 -25.53 10.49 0.80
C LYS A 58 -24.72 9.56 -0.10
N ILE A 59 -24.18 10.12 -1.17
CA ILE A 59 -23.31 9.46 -2.14
C ILE A 59 -21.87 9.85 -1.79
N HIS A 60 -21.11 8.88 -1.32
CA HIS A 60 -19.70 9.03 -1.01
C HIS A 60 -18.86 8.74 -2.24
N ILE A 61 -17.69 9.37 -2.36
CA ILE A 61 -16.83 9.25 -3.53
C ILE A 61 -15.45 8.77 -3.11
N SER A 62 -14.86 7.87 -3.88
CA SER A 62 -13.41 7.68 -3.85
C SER A 62 -12.88 7.92 -5.24
N PHE A 63 -11.72 8.56 -5.35
CA PHE A 63 -10.97 8.56 -6.57
C PHE A 63 -9.51 8.22 -6.33
N ASP A 64 -8.95 7.47 -7.28
CA ASP A 64 -7.58 6.97 -7.22
C ASP A 64 -6.92 7.19 -8.58
N GLY A 65 -5.72 7.78 -8.53
CA GLY A 65 -4.98 8.25 -9.70
C GLY A 65 -3.70 7.46 -9.89
N TRP A 66 -3.44 7.00 -11.12
CA TRP A 66 -2.17 6.38 -11.46
C TRP A 66 -1.68 6.80 -12.84
N THR A 67 -0.36 6.80 -12.99
CA THR A 67 0.30 7.02 -14.27
C THR A 67 0.72 5.69 -14.87
N THR A 68 0.43 5.50 -16.15
CA THR A 68 0.84 4.31 -16.91
C THR A 68 2.36 4.17 -16.99
N LYS A 69 2.83 2.93 -17.16
CA LYS A 69 4.26 2.64 -17.35
C LYS A 69 4.81 3.46 -18.54
N GLY A 70 5.84 4.26 -18.27
CA GLY A 70 6.43 5.18 -19.25
C GLY A 70 5.86 6.60 -19.23
N GLY A 71 4.98 6.94 -18.28
CA GLY A 71 4.61 8.34 -17.99
C GLY A 71 3.62 9.00 -18.95
N LYS A 72 3.21 8.31 -20.03
CA LYS A 72 2.48 8.94 -21.14
C LYS A 72 1.03 9.30 -20.84
N ARG A 73 0.38 8.62 -19.88
CA ARG A 73 -1.04 8.78 -19.57
C ARG A 73 -1.30 8.62 -18.08
N GLY A 74 -2.01 9.57 -17.48
CA GLY A 74 -2.59 9.50 -16.15
C GLY A 74 -4.07 9.16 -16.23
N PHE A 75 -4.54 8.23 -15.39
CA PHE A 75 -5.95 7.90 -15.27
C PHE A 75 -6.38 8.09 -13.83
N PHE A 76 -7.63 8.50 -13.65
CA PHE A 76 -8.30 8.53 -12.36
C PHE A 76 -9.50 7.63 -12.43
N ARG A 77 -9.63 6.69 -11.48
CA ARG A 77 -10.88 5.94 -11.30
C ARG A 77 -11.74 6.71 -10.31
N ILE A 78 -13.01 6.92 -10.62
CA ILE A 78 -13.99 7.52 -9.72
C ILE A 78 -15.05 6.47 -9.39
N VAL A 79 -15.28 6.25 -8.09
CA VAL A 79 -16.23 5.28 -7.56
C VAL A 79 -17.22 5.99 -6.65
N ALA A 80 -18.50 5.73 -6.84
CA ALA A 80 -19.58 6.21 -5.98
C ALA A 80 -20.04 5.10 -5.03
N TYR A 81 -20.29 5.45 -3.78
CA TYR A 81 -20.81 4.55 -2.74
C TYR A 81 -22.11 5.09 -2.19
N PHE A 82 -23.15 4.26 -2.15
CA PHE A 82 -24.47 4.67 -1.69
C PHE A 82 -25.30 3.47 -1.23
N ALA A 83 -26.28 3.74 -0.37
CA ALA A 83 -27.29 2.78 0.05
C ALA A 83 -28.62 3.02 -0.67
N THR A 84 -29.33 1.93 -0.95
CA THR A 84 -30.68 1.93 -1.54
C THR A 84 -31.74 1.70 -0.48
N ALA A 85 -33.01 1.95 -0.83
CA ALA A 85 -34.17 1.69 0.04
C ALA A 85 -34.26 0.22 0.53
N ALA A 86 -33.66 -0.72 -0.19
CA ALA A 86 -33.55 -2.12 0.20
C ALA A 86 -32.41 -2.40 1.21
N SER A 87 -31.82 -1.35 1.78
CA SER A 87 -30.64 -1.41 2.66
C SER A 87 -29.40 -2.06 2.02
N ALA A 88 -29.36 -2.13 0.68
CA ALA A 88 -28.21 -2.63 -0.05
C ALA A 88 -27.19 -1.51 -0.30
N VAL A 89 -25.93 -1.75 0.06
CA VAL A 89 -24.81 -0.83 -0.18
C VAL A 89 -24.12 -1.19 -1.49
N HIS A 90 -24.00 -0.20 -2.37
CA HIS A 90 -23.35 -0.31 -3.68
C HIS A 90 -22.03 0.46 -3.72
N ASP A 91 -21.05 -0.13 -4.38
CA ASP A 91 -19.75 0.43 -4.75
C ASP A 91 -19.64 0.42 -6.28
N LEU A 92 -19.91 1.56 -6.91
CA LEU A 92 -20.09 1.64 -8.35
C LEU A 92 -19.00 2.48 -9.00
N PRO A 93 -18.10 1.89 -9.80
CA PRO A 93 -17.16 2.65 -10.62
C PRO A 93 -17.93 3.40 -11.70
N ILE A 94 -18.00 4.73 -11.58
CA ILE A 94 -18.81 5.57 -12.49
C ILE A 94 -17.96 6.14 -13.63
N SER A 95 -16.66 6.36 -13.42
CA SER A 95 -15.83 6.98 -14.44
C SER A 95 -14.36 6.57 -14.35
N LEU A 96 -13.67 6.63 -15.49
CA LEU A 96 -12.23 6.44 -15.62
C LEU A 96 -11.63 7.56 -16.50
N PRO A 97 -11.72 8.84 -16.10
CA PRO A 97 -11.18 9.94 -16.87
C PRO A 97 -9.67 9.83 -17.03
N GLN A 98 -9.18 10.24 -18.21
CA GLN A 98 -7.77 10.50 -18.42
C GLN A 98 -7.47 11.93 -17.95
N LEU A 99 -6.47 12.10 -17.08
CA LEU A 99 -5.97 13.42 -16.69
C LEU A 99 -4.71 13.71 -17.52
N ALA A 100 -4.74 14.81 -18.27
CA ALA A 100 -3.60 15.28 -19.06
C ALA A 100 -2.89 16.42 -18.32
N GLY A 101 -1.57 16.51 -18.47
CA GLY A 101 -0.77 17.56 -17.84
C GLY A 101 -0.48 17.31 -16.36
N ALA A 102 -0.28 18.38 -15.60
CA ALA A 102 0.04 18.30 -14.18
C ALA A 102 -1.17 17.84 -13.35
N HIS A 103 -0.98 16.88 -12.46
CA HIS A 103 -2.02 16.36 -11.58
C HIS A 103 -2.24 17.28 -10.36
N THR A 104 -2.49 18.57 -10.58
CA THR A 104 -2.76 19.54 -9.51
C THR A 104 -4.13 19.28 -8.87
N GLY A 105 -4.34 19.78 -7.65
CA GLY A 105 -5.64 19.67 -6.97
C GLY A 105 -6.79 20.26 -7.79
N GLU A 106 -6.58 21.42 -8.41
CA GLU A 106 -7.56 22.08 -9.30
C GLU A 106 -7.90 21.23 -10.53
N ALA A 107 -6.91 20.61 -11.16
CA ALA A 107 -7.13 19.76 -12.33
C ALA A 107 -7.93 18.49 -11.95
N ILE A 108 -7.61 17.89 -10.79
CA ILE A 108 -8.34 16.75 -10.24
C ILE A 108 -9.79 17.17 -9.93
N ALA A 109 -9.98 18.30 -9.24
CA ALA A 109 -11.29 18.81 -8.87
C ALA A 109 -12.19 19.06 -10.09
N ALA A 110 -11.67 19.72 -11.13
CA ALA A 110 -12.42 19.99 -12.36
C ALA A 110 -12.97 18.70 -13.00
N VAL A 111 -12.15 17.65 -13.08
CA VAL A 111 -12.54 16.34 -13.63
C VAL A 111 -13.57 15.62 -12.75
N VAL A 112 -13.39 15.68 -11.43
CA VAL A 112 -14.34 15.08 -10.49
C VAL A 112 -15.69 15.80 -10.57
N ILE A 113 -15.71 17.14 -10.53
CA ILE A 113 -16.93 17.95 -10.64
C ILE A 113 -17.66 17.67 -11.97
N GLN A 114 -16.92 17.60 -13.08
CA GLN A 114 -17.50 17.23 -14.36
C GLN A 114 -18.17 15.85 -14.29
N THR A 115 -17.50 14.87 -13.68
CA THR A 115 -18.06 13.53 -13.50
C THR A 115 -19.33 13.55 -12.63
N LEU A 116 -19.32 14.29 -11.52
CA LEU A 116 -20.50 14.42 -10.64
C LEU A 116 -21.70 14.98 -11.41
N ARG A 117 -21.48 16.06 -12.19
CA ARG A 117 -22.52 16.65 -13.05
C ARG A 117 -23.02 15.67 -14.12
N GLU A 118 -22.11 14.96 -14.78
CA GLU A 118 -22.46 13.96 -15.80
C GLU A 118 -23.30 12.79 -15.27
N PHE A 119 -23.16 12.46 -13.98
CA PHE A 119 -23.91 11.42 -13.31
C PHE A 119 -25.10 11.94 -12.48
N GLY A 120 -25.37 13.24 -12.52
CA GLY A 120 -26.50 13.86 -11.83
C GLY A 120 -26.37 13.86 -10.30
N ILE A 121 -25.17 13.70 -9.75
CA ILE A 121 -24.92 13.70 -8.31
C ILE A 121 -24.90 15.16 -7.84
N THR A 122 -25.96 15.60 -7.16
CA THR A 122 -26.08 17.00 -6.71
C THR A 122 -25.27 17.29 -5.44
N PRO A 123 -24.95 18.57 -5.15
CA PRO A 123 -24.25 18.94 -3.92
C PRO A 123 -24.95 18.42 -2.64
N ASN A 124 -26.28 18.48 -2.60
CA ASN A 124 -27.07 17.99 -1.47
C ASN A 124 -27.04 16.47 -1.31
N GLN A 125 -26.64 15.72 -2.34
CA GLN A 125 -26.47 14.26 -2.26
C GLN A 125 -25.03 13.88 -1.91
N LEU A 126 -24.04 14.78 -2.01
CA LEU A 126 -22.66 14.43 -1.71
C LEU A 126 -22.44 14.15 -0.23
N GLY A 127 -21.64 13.14 0.05
CA GLY A 127 -21.06 12.88 1.37
C GLY A 127 -19.54 12.93 1.32
N TYR A 128 -18.90 12.06 2.09
CA TYR A 128 -17.44 11.96 2.22
C TYR A 128 -16.67 11.54 0.96
N PHE A 129 -15.39 11.91 0.94
CA PHE A 129 -14.40 11.55 -0.07
C PHE A 129 -13.28 10.70 0.55
N VAL A 130 -13.10 9.44 0.12
CA VAL A 130 -12.03 8.57 0.61
C VAL A 130 -10.90 8.49 -0.41
N LEU A 131 -9.74 9.07 -0.10
CA LEU A 131 -8.61 9.18 -1.04
C LEU A 131 -7.29 8.76 -0.39
N ASP A 132 -6.28 8.46 -1.21
CA ASP A 132 -4.92 8.28 -0.72
C ASP A 132 -4.35 9.58 -0.12
N ASN A 133 -3.16 9.50 0.46
CA ASN A 133 -2.59 10.61 1.22
C ASN A 133 -1.64 11.50 0.41
N ALA A 134 -1.84 11.58 -0.91
CA ALA A 134 -1.16 12.56 -1.74
C ALA A 134 -1.60 13.99 -1.35
N SER A 135 -0.65 14.92 -1.26
CA SER A 135 -0.92 16.33 -0.89
C SER A 135 -1.92 17.02 -1.84
N ASN A 136 -1.91 16.64 -3.12
CA ASN A 136 -2.83 17.20 -4.11
C ASN A 136 -4.30 16.83 -3.85
N ASN A 137 -4.57 15.79 -3.08
CA ASN A 137 -5.94 15.42 -2.74
C ASN A 137 -6.57 16.38 -1.72
N ASP A 138 -5.77 16.94 -0.81
CA ASP A 138 -6.26 17.93 0.16
C ASP A 138 -6.69 19.20 -0.58
N THR A 139 -5.87 19.66 -1.54
CA THR A 139 -6.21 20.81 -2.39
C THR A 139 -7.34 20.50 -3.38
N ALA A 140 -7.46 19.26 -3.86
CA ALA A 140 -8.59 18.85 -4.70
C ALA A 140 -9.94 18.90 -3.96
N ILE A 141 -10.01 18.39 -2.72
CA ILE A 141 -11.24 18.45 -1.93
C ILE A 141 -11.61 19.89 -1.59
N ALA A 142 -10.62 20.74 -1.26
CA ALA A 142 -10.86 22.17 -1.05
C ALA A 142 -11.46 22.84 -2.31
N ALA A 143 -10.95 22.53 -3.50
CA ALA A 143 -11.49 23.05 -4.76
C ALA A 143 -12.89 22.51 -5.06
N ILE A 144 -13.18 21.23 -4.80
CA ILE A 144 -14.54 20.65 -4.97
C ILE A 144 -15.53 21.31 -4.01
N ALA A 145 -15.13 21.52 -2.75
CA ALA A 145 -15.95 22.21 -1.76
C ALA A 145 -16.31 23.62 -2.24
N ARG A 146 -15.32 24.38 -2.71
CA ARG A 146 -15.46 25.76 -3.21
C ARG A 146 -16.33 25.86 -4.46
N ASP A 147 -16.10 24.99 -5.44
CA ASP A 147 -16.66 25.15 -6.79
C ASP A 147 -17.96 24.36 -7.04
N TYR A 148 -18.32 23.46 -6.12
CA TYR A 148 -19.49 22.60 -6.30
C TYR A 148 -20.25 22.28 -5.01
N GLY A 149 -19.55 21.89 -3.94
CA GLY A 149 -20.17 21.18 -2.82
C GLY A 149 -20.70 22.05 -1.68
N GLY A 150 -20.10 23.21 -1.40
CA GLY A 150 -20.46 24.06 -0.26
C GLY A 150 -20.29 23.38 1.11
N PHE A 151 -19.42 22.37 1.21
CA PHE A 151 -19.16 21.60 2.43
C PHE A 151 -17.81 21.95 3.06
N ASP A 152 -17.60 21.55 4.32
CA ASP A 152 -16.29 21.67 4.96
C ASP A 152 -15.31 20.64 4.37
N PRO A 153 -14.24 21.08 3.67
CA PRO A 153 -13.32 20.17 2.99
C PRO A 153 -12.50 19.31 3.95
N ILE A 154 -12.29 19.72 5.20
CA ILE A 154 -11.56 18.94 6.20
C ILE A 154 -12.46 17.81 6.70
N HIS A 155 -13.71 18.13 7.06
CA HIS A 155 -14.67 17.14 7.57
C HIS A 155 -15.07 16.08 6.54
N HIS A 156 -15.04 16.41 5.25
CA HIS A 156 -15.44 15.50 4.19
C HIS A 156 -14.28 14.70 3.60
N ARG A 157 -13.04 14.93 4.06
CA ARG A 157 -11.81 14.32 3.53
C ARG A 157 -11.39 13.12 4.38
N LEU A 158 -11.76 11.93 3.94
CA LEU A 158 -11.32 10.67 4.54
C LEU A 158 -10.03 10.17 3.89
N ARG A 159 -9.21 9.48 4.69
CA ARG A 159 -7.88 9.01 4.31
C ARG A 159 -7.91 7.49 4.14
N CYS A 160 -7.36 7.01 3.03
CA CYS A 160 -7.27 5.58 2.74
C CYS A 160 -6.38 4.89 3.79
N SER A 161 -7.00 4.19 4.75
CA SER A 161 -6.27 3.59 5.87
C SER A 161 -5.19 2.59 5.44
N PRO A 162 -5.42 1.69 4.45
CA PRO A 162 -4.34 0.83 3.97
C PRO A 162 -3.15 1.58 3.36
N HIS A 163 -3.39 2.72 2.69
CA HIS A 163 -2.31 3.57 2.19
C HIS A 163 -1.54 4.22 3.34
N THR A 164 -2.25 4.74 4.35
CA THR A 164 -1.66 5.27 5.57
C THR A 164 -0.79 4.24 6.31
N ILE A 165 -1.29 3.02 6.49
CA ILE A 165 -0.55 1.93 7.15
C ILE A 165 0.70 1.56 6.34
N ASN A 166 0.61 1.60 5.01
CA ASN A 166 1.78 1.41 4.16
C ASN A 166 2.83 2.52 4.35
N LEU A 167 2.43 3.77 4.60
CA LEU A 167 3.36 4.85 4.93
C LEU A 167 4.01 4.67 6.32
N ILE A 168 3.27 4.15 7.31
CA ILE A 168 3.83 3.76 8.61
C ILE A 168 4.89 2.67 8.42
N GLY A 169 4.59 1.63 7.62
CA GLY A 169 5.55 0.57 7.31
C GLY A 169 6.77 1.07 6.52
N GLN A 170 6.60 2.07 5.66
CA GLN A 170 7.73 2.72 4.99
C GLN A 170 8.57 3.55 5.95
N ALA A 171 7.95 4.24 6.91
CA ALA A 171 8.66 4.95 7.97
C ALA A 171 9.49 3.97 8.82
N LEU A 172 8.93 2.81 9.15
CA LEU A 172 9.64 1.74 9.86
C LEU A 172 10.85 1.19 9.09
N LEU A 173 10.76 1.05 7.76
CA LEU A 173 11.84 0.43 6.98
C LEU A 173 12.88 1.41 6.48
N PHE A 174 12.45 2.62 6.13
CA PHE A 174 13.25 3.60 5.38
C PHE A 174 12.94 5.07 5.73
N GLY A 175 12.18 5.34 6.79
CA GLY A 175 11.80 6.72 7.16
C GLY A 175 13.02 7.53 7.56
N ASP A 176 13.09 8.80 7.14
CA ASP A 176 14.22 9.73 7.31
C ASP A 176 13.93 10.86 8.30
N ASP A 177 12.92 10.66 9.16
CA ASP A 177 12.44 11.66 10.12
C ASP A 177 13.49 11.96 11.20
N LYS A 178 14.01 13.19 11.21
CA LYS A 178 15.08 13.60 12.13
C LYS A 178 14.62 13.61 13.59
N ASP A 179 13.33 13.83 13.83
CA ASP A 179 12.76 13.85 15.18
C ASP A 179 12.75 12.44 15.79
N SER A 180 12.91 11.38 14.98
CA SER A 180 13.01 10.00 15.45
C SER A 180 14.37 9.62 16.04
N TYR A 181 15.42 10.43 15.81
CA TYR A 181 16.80 10.11 16.21
C TYR A 181 17.04 10.25 17.72
N ASN A 182 16.21 11.00 18.44
CA ASN A 182 16.36 11.24 19.89
C ASN A 182 17.74 11.75 20.33
N ASN A 183 18.48 12.37 19.42
CA ASN A 183 19.85 12.82 19.65
C ASN A 183 19.89 14.32 19.94
N VAL A 184 20.96 14.77 20.60
CA VAL A 184 21.23 16.20 20.75
C VAL A 184 21.46 16.84 19.38
N ALA A 185 21.10 18.12 19.22
CA ALA A 185 21.10 18.81 17.93
C ALA A 185 22.45 18.73 17.17
N GLU A 186 23.55 18.68 17.90
CA GLU A 186 24.92 18.60 17.38
C GLU A 186 25.23 17.26 16.69
N GLN A 187 24.54 16.18 17.08
CA GLN A 187 24.75 14.82 16.56
C GLN A 187 23.78 14.44 15.43
N LEU A 188 22.72 15.23 15.20
CA LEU A 188 21.67 14.94 14.21
C LEU A 188 22.21 14.78 12.78
N ARG A 189 23.22 15.57 12.38
CA ARG A 189 23.80 15.50 11.02
C ARG A 189 24.59 14.21 10.80
N THR A 190 25.28 13.76 11.84
CA THR A 190 26.06 12.53 11.84
C THR A 190 25.13 11.31 11.80
N GLU A 191 24.09 11.33 12.65
CA GLU A 191 23.05 10.30 12.66
C GLU A 191 22.30 10.21 11.32
N GLU A 192 21.99 11.35 10.71
CA GLU A 192 21.35 11.40 9.39
C GLU A 192 22.21 10.73 8.30
N LEU A 193 23.53 10.93 8.33
CA LEU A 193 24.46 10.30 7.40
C LEU A 193 24.51 8.78 7.63
N TYR A 194 24.69 8.34 8.88
CA TYR A 194 24.74 6.92 9.22
C TYR A 194 23.45 6.19 8.88
N MET A 195 22.29 6.75 9.24
CA MET A 195 21.00 6.16 8.89
C MET A 195 20.77 6.10 7.37
N ARG A 196 21.26 7.08 6.61
CA ARG A 196 21.18 7.06 5.14
C ARG A 196 22.07 5.96 4.55
N GLU A 197 23.28 5.78 5.07
CA GLU A 197 24.18 4.71 4.64
C GLU A 197 23.63 3.34 5.03
N TRP A 198 23.14 3.18 6.26
CA TRP A 198 22.51 1.95 6.73
C TRP A 198 21.26 1.58 5.91
N ARG A 199 20.37 2.53 5.62
CA ARG A 199 19.20 2.26 4.75
C ARG A 199 19.61 1.81 3.34
N ARG A 200 20.79 2.22 2.87
CA ARG A 200 21.29 1.89 1.54
C ARG A 200 22.12 0.59 1.52
N HIS A 201 22.93 0.34 2.54
CA HIS A 201 23.97 -0.68 2.57
C HIS A 201 23.86 -1.65 3.75
N GLY A 202 23.03 -1.34 4.75
CA GLY A 202 22.70 -2.24 5.87
C GLY A 202 21.85 -3.43 5.44
N GLN A 203 21.37 -4.20 6.41
CA GLN A 203 20.79 -5.53 6.21
C GLN A 203 19.59 -5.52 5.26
N LEU A 204 18.65 -4.61 5.48
CA LEU A 204 17.47 -4.46 4.63
C LEU A 204 17.85 -3.98 3.22
N GLY A 205 18.73 -2.98 3.12
CA GLY A 205 19.20 -2.44 1.85
C GLY A 205 19.87 -3.51 0.99
N THR A 206 20.76 -4.30 1.61
CA THR A 206 21.46 -5.43 0.97
C THR A 206 20.47 -6.51 0.53
N LEU A 207 19.54 -6.92 1.40
CA LEU A 207 18.53 -7.92 1.03
C LEU A 207 17.71 -7.47 -0.19
N ILE A 208 17.21 -6.23 -0.18
CA ILE A 208 16.43 -5.68 -1.28
C ILE A 208 17.26 -5.56 -2.55
N ALA A 209 18.55 -5.21 -2.46
CA ALA A 209 19.46 -5.16 -3.59
C ALA A 209 19.64 -6.54 -4.23
N VAL A 210 19.79 -7.61 -3.44
CA VAL A 210 19.90 -8.99 -3.95
C VAL A 210 18.60 -9.42 -4.63
N ILE A 211 17.44 -9.17 -4.00
CA ILE A 211 16.12 -9.48 -4.59
C ILE A 211 15.94 -8.75 -5.94
N ASN A 212 16.31 -7.48 -6.01
CA ASN A 212 16.21 -6.70 -7.24
C ASN A 212 17.23 -7.12 -8.30
N PHE A 213 18.37 -7.66 -7.89
CA PHE A 213 19.37 -8.19 -8.80
C PHE A 213 18.87 -9.44 -9.54
N ILE A 214 18.06 -10.29 -8.90
CA ILE A 214 17.44 -11.47 -9.54
C ILE A 214 16.30 -11.02 -10.46
N ARG A 215 16.57 -10.91 -11.77
CA ARG A 215 15.61 -10.37 -12.76
C ARG A 215 15.64 -11.05 -14.13
N THR A 216 16.73 -11.71 -14.50
CA THR A 216 16.86 -12.41 -15.79
C THR A 216 16.56 -13.90 -15.65
N PRO A 217 16.19 -14.61 -16.73
CA PRO A 217 15.99 -16.06 -16.69
C PRO A 217 17.21 -16.81 -16.14
N GLN A 218 18.42 -16.42 -16.54
CA GLN A 218 19.68 -17.01 -16.06
C GLN A 218 19.86 -16.83 -14.53
N GLN A 219 19.51 -15.66 -14.00
CA GLN A 219 19.59 -15.41 -12.55
C GLN A 219 18.52 -16.18 -11.77
N HIS A 220 17.33 -16.35 -12.35
CA HIS A 220 16.28 -17.18 -11.75
C HIS A 220 16.67 -18.65 -11.73
N GLU A 221 17.26 -19.16 -12.80
CA GLU A 221 17.77 -20.53 -12.89
C GLU A 221 18.92 -20.76 -11.89
N LEU A 222 19.88 -19.84 -11.82
CA LEU A 222 20.94 -19.89 -10.82
C LEU A 222 20.39 -19.88 -9.39
N PHE A 223 19.43 -19.01 -9.08
CA PHE A 223 18.80 -18.98 -7.76
C PHE A 223 18.05 -20.28 -7.44
N GLN A 224 17.38 -20.88 -8.43
CA GLN A 224 16.73 -22.18 -8.28
C GLN A 224 17.75 -23.29 -7.99
N ALA A 225 18.89 -23.31 -8.67
CA ALA A 225 19.98 -24.24 -8.39
C ALA A 225 20.53 -24.07 -6.95
N CYS A 226 20.77 -22.83 -6.52
CA CYS A 226 21.17 -22.53 -5.14
C CYS A 226 20.12 -23.00 -4.12
N GLN A 227 18.83 -22.95 -4.46
CA GLN A 227 17.75 -23.43 -3.60
C GLN A 227 17.72 -24.96 -3.51
N CYS A 228 17.93 -25.67 -4.62
CA CYS A 228 18.10 -27.12 -4.61
C CYS A 228 19.27 -27.54 -3.72
N ASP A 229 20.42 -26.84 -3.83
CA ASP A 229 21.59 -27.16 -3.00
C ASP A 229 21.40 -26.80 -1.53
N ALA A 230 20.64 -25.75 -1.23
CA ALA A 230 20.22 -25.46 0.15
C ALA A 230 19.33 -26.57 0.71
N ASN A 231 18.35 -27.05 -0.06
CA ASN A 231 17.46 -28.14 0.37
C ASN A 231 18.19 -29.47 0.59
N LYS A 232 19.23 -29.79 -0.21
CA LYS A 232 20.04 -30.99 0.00
C LYS A 232 20.75 -31.01 1.35
N ALA A 233 21.01 -29.85 1.95
CA ALA A 233 21.61 -29.72 3.26
C ALA A 233 20.60 -29.81 4.41
N LEU A 234 19.30 -29.91 4.12
CA LEU A 234 18.22 -30.02 5.09
C LEU A 234 17.69 -31.46 5.19
N PRO A 235 17.22 -31.90 6.37
CA PRO A 235 16.43 -33.11 6.51
C PRO A 235 15.21 -33.11 5.57
N ALA A 236 14.75 -34.30 5.17
CA ALA A 236 13.65 -34.44 4.20
C ALA A 236 12.38 -33.66 4.59
N ASP A 237 12.01 -33.68 5.87
CA ASP A 237 10.82 -33.01 6.40
C ASP A 237 10.95 -31.47 6.43
N ASP A 238 12.18 -30.95 6.41
CA ASP A 238 12.47 -29.51 6.45
C ASP A 238 12.70 -28.92 5.04
N GLN A 239 12.68 -29.74 3.99
CA GLN A 239 12.89 -29.26 2.63
C GLN A 239 11.78 -28.33 2.17
N ILE A 240 12.19 -27.24 1.51
CA ILE A 240 11.28 -26.18 1.10
C ILE A 240 10.96 -26.35 -0.39
N PRO A 241 9.68 -26.30 -0.83
CA PRO A 241 9.35 -26.35 -2.24
C PRO A 241 10.01 -25.21 -3.02
N LEU A 242 10.26 -25.43 -4.31
CA LEU A 242 10.91 -24.42 -5.14
C LEU A 242 10.04 -23.17 -5.29
N LEU A 243 10.53 -22.05 -4.76
CA LEU A 243 9.81 -20.79 -4.65
C LEU A 243 10.63 -19.65 -5.25
N THR A 244 9.96 -18.80 -6.02
CA THR A 244 10.56 -17.58 -6.58
C THR A 244 10.71 -16.48 -5.54
N PRO A 245 11.75 -15.62 -5.61
CA PRO A 245 11.80 -14.40 -4.80
C PRO A 245 10.59 -13.51 -5.06
N VAL A 246 10.09 -12.85 -4.01
CA VAL A 246 9.02 -11.86 -4.11
C VAL A 246 9.67 -10.48 -4.15
N ARG A 247 9.48 -9.74 -5.25
CA ARG A 247 9.95 -8.36 -5.37
C ARG A 247 8.99 -7.41 -4.65
N PRO A 248 9.48 -6.58 -3.71
CA PRO A 248 8.63 -5.58 -3.06
C PRO A 248 8.27 -4.45 -4.04
N VAL A 249 7.13 -3.81 -3.81
CA VAL A 249 6.62 -2.70 -4.61
C VAL A 249 6.09 -1.63 -3.65
N VAL A 250 6.71 -0.45 -3.64
CA VAL A 250 6.41 0.67 -2.72
C VAL A 250 4.92 0.99 -2.62
N THR A 251 4.22 1.00 -3.75
CA THR A 251 2.80 1.33 -3.82
C THR A 251 1.86 0.16 -3.50
N ARG A 252 2.37 -1.07 -3.39
CA ARG A 252 1.57 -2.26 -3.09
C ARG A 252 1.70 -2.60 -1.60
N TRP A 253 0.58 -2.47 -0.90
CA TRP A 253 0.51 -2.75 0.54
C TRP A 253 1.02 -4.16 0.85
N ASN A 254 1.70 -4.29 2.00
CA ASN A 254 2.27 -5.55 2.49
C ASN A 254 3.33 -6.21 1.60
N SER A 255 3.77 -5.58 0.49
CA SER A 255 4.72 -6.19 -0.43
C SER A 255 6.11 -6.38 0.18
N TYR A 256 6.57 -5.45 1.02
CA TYR A 256 7.83 -5.56 1.75
C TYR A 256 7.79 -6.68 2.78
N HIS A 257 6.73 -6.78 3.60
CA HIS A 257 6.54 -7.94 4.48
C HIS A 257 6.53 -9.25 3.68
N ALA A 258 5.87 -9.29 2.51
CA ALA A 258 5.82 -10.50 1.69
C ALA A 258 7.20 -10.87 1.12
N ALA A 259 7.99 -9.87 0.69
CA ALA A 259 9.36 -10.04 0.22
C ALA A 259 10.27 -10.56 1.34
N ILE A 260 10.27 -9.91 2.50
CA ILE A 260 11.07 -10.29 3.67
C ILE A 260 10.69 -11.70 4.13
N LYS A 261 9.39 -11.99 4.30
CA LYS A 261 8.92 -13.33 4.70
C LYS A 261 9.32 -14.42 3.70
N ARG A 262 9.33 -14.12 2.39
CA ARG A 262 9.82 -15.07 1.38
C ARG A 262 11.33 -15.25 1.48
N ALA A 263 12.07 -14.18 1.73
CA ALA A 263 13.52 -14.20 1.84
C ALA A 263 14.00 -14.95 3.09
N THR A 264 13.43 -14.69 4.26
CA THR A 264 13.76 -15.40 5.51
C THR A 264 13.49 -16.90 5.38
N LYS A 265 12.36 -17.27 4.75
CA LYS A 265 12.07 -18.68 4.41
C LYS A 265 13.14 -19.28 3.49
N LEU A 266 13.71 -18.51 2.57
CA LEU A 266 14.68 -18.97 1.58
C LEU A 266 16.12 -18.56 1.92
N HIS A 267 16.43 -18.21 3.19
CA HIS A 267 17.71 -17.56 3.52
C HIS A 267 18.92 -18.41 3.10
N GLY A 268 18.85 -19.74 3.24
CA GLY A 268 19.92 -20.64 2.77
C GLY A 268 20.16 -20.55 1.26
N ALA A 269 19.11 -20.40 0.45
CA ALA A 269 19.24 -20.19 -0.99
C ALA A 269 19.83 -18.82 -1.32
N PHE A 270 19.41 -17.77 -0.59
CA PHE A 270 19.98 -16.43 -0.72
C PHE A 270 21.47 -16.40 -0.36
N ASN A 271 21.88 -17.06 0.73
CA ASN A 271 23.28 -17.14 1.14
C ASN A 271 24.13 -17.78 0.05
N ARG A 272 23.72 -18.95 -0.46
CA ARG A 272 24.43 -19.63 -1.55
C ARG A 272 24.48 -18.80 -2.82
N TYR A 273 23.39 -18.11 -3.16
CA TYR A 273 23.35 -17.22 -4.32
C TYR A 273 24.31 -16.04 -4.15
N MET A 274 24.35 -15.41 -2.98
CA MET A 274 25.27 -14.33 -2.68
C MET A 274 26.72 -14.80 -2.74
N GLU A 275 27.04 -15.92 -2.08
CA GLU A 275 28.38 -16.52 -2.08
C GLU A 275 28.88 -16.82 -3.51
N HIS A 276 28.01 -17.33 -4.38
CA HIS A 276 28.35 -17.60 -5.77
C HIS A 276 28.85 -16.33 -6.48
N HIS A 277 28.10 -15.23 -6.37
CA HIS A 277 28.47 -13.96 -6.99
C HIS A 277 29.70 -13.33 -6.36
N ILE A 278 29.82 -13.36 -5.03
CA ILE A 278 30.99 -12.86 -4.29
C ILE A 278 32.26 -13.58 -4.74
N LYS A 279 32.24 -14.93 -4.79
CA LYS A 279 33.38 -15.74 -5.25
C LYS A 279 33.72 -15.46 -6.72
N SER A 280 32.71 -15.31 -7.58
CA SER A 280 32.90 -15.01 -9.00
C SER A 280 33.58 -13.65 -9.21
N VAL A 281 33.11 -12.60 -8.51
CA VAL A 281 33.72 -11.26 -8.57
C VAL A 281 35.16 -11.30 -8.06
N ALA A 282 35.39 -11.90 -6.89
CA ALA A 282 36.73 -11.98 -6.30
C ALA A 282 37.72 -12.74 -7.21
N PHE A 283 37.27 -13.80 -7.88
CA PHE A 283 38.09 -14.54 -8.85
C PHE A 283 38.41 -13.70 -10.09
N ASN A 284 37.40 -13.02 -10.66
CA ASN A 284 37.57 -12.22 -11.87
C ASN A 284 38.50 -11.02 -11.62
N GLU A 285 38.36 -10.32 -10.49
CA GLU A 285 39.22 -9.19 -10.12
C GLU A 285 40.67 -9.64 -9.86
N LYS A 286 40.88 -10.80 -9.22
CA LYS A 286 42.20 -11.40 -9.06
C LYS A 286 42.84 -11.76 -10.41
N ARG A 287 42.06 -12.27 -11.36
CA ARG A 287 42.53 -12.69 -12.68
C ARG A 287 42.84 -11.50 -13.59
N SER A 288 42.03 -10.45 -13.57
CA SER A 288 42.21 -9.25 -14.40
C SER A 288 43.26 -8.29 -13.84
N GLY A 289 43.54 -8.35 -12.53
CA GLY A 289 44.38 -7.36 -11.84
C GLY A 289 43.71 -6.00 -11.69
N SER A 290 42.41 -5.89 -11.98
CA SER A 290 41.66 -4.63 -11.93
C SER A 290 40.23 -4.85 -11.45
N ALA A 291 39.69 -3.90 -10.68
CA ALA A 291 38.32 -3.96 -10.19
C ALA A 291 37.28 -4.05 -11.32
N CYS A 292 36.30 -4.93 -11.18
CA CYS A 292 35.20 -5.07 -12.13
C CYS A 292 34.29 -3.83 -12.07
N LYS A 293 33.97 -3.24 -13.23
CA LYS A 293 33.05 -2.10 -13.29
C LYS A 293 31.61 -2.58 -13.03
N ASP A 294 30.80 -1.69 -12.45
CA ASP A 294 29.35 -1.88 -12.25
C ASP A 294 28.91 -3.08 -11.39
N VAL A 295 29.75 -3.51 -10.45
CA VAL A 295 29.42 -4.57 -9.50
C VAL A 295 28.66 -4.00 -8.29
N PRO A 296 27.49 -4.58 -7.90
CA PRO A 296 26.76 -4.20 -6.69
C PRO A 296 27.60 -4.27 -5.41
N ALA A 297 27.40 -3.33 -4.49
CA ALA A 297 28.17 -3.21 -3.25
C ALA A 297 28.19 -4.51 -2.41
N TRP A 298 27.05 -5.20 -2.30
CA TRP A 298 26.92 -6.43 -1.52
C TRP A 298 27.82 -7.57 -2.01
N MET A 299 28.22 -7.59 -3.30
CA MET A 299 29.15 -8.60 -3.83
C MET A 299 30.59 -8.39 -3.36
N ARG A 300 30.93 -7.17 -2.88
CA ARG A 300 32.24 -6.83 -2.31
C ARG A 300 32.23 -6.82 -0.79
N GLN A 301 31.10 -6.44 -0.19
CA GLN A 301 30.92 -6.33 1.26
C GLN A 301 30.60 -7.66 1.95
N GLY A 302 30.49 -8.77 1.20
CA GLY A 302 30.31 -10.10 1.78
C GLY A 302 28.86 -10.60 1.89
N GLY A 303 27.88 -9.86 1.37
CA GLY A 303 26.46 -10.26 1.41
C GLY A 303 25.82 -10.07 2.79
N LEU A 304 25.00 -11.04 3.21
CA LEU A 304 24.36 -11.06 4.54
C LEU A 304 24.94 -12.18 5.40
N ALA A 305 25.29 -11.86 6.64
CA ALA A 305 25.71 -12.79 7.68
C ALA A 305 24.53 -13.32 8.51
N ALA A 306 24.81 -14.23 9.45
CA ALA A 306 23.79 -14.80 10.34
C ALA A 306 23.09 -13.74 11.21
N ASN A 307 23.85 -12.80 11.79
CA ASN A 307 23.29 -11.70 12.57
C ASN A 307 22.40 -10.79 11.72
N ASP A 308 22.74 -10.60 10.44
CA ASP A 308 21.92 -9.79 9.55
C ASP A 308 20.54 -10.40 9.30
N TRP A 309 20.47 -11.73 9.20
CA TRP A 309 19.21 -12.45 9.09
C TRP A 309 18.37 -12.39 10.37
N ALA A 310 19.00 -12.29 11.54
CA ALA A 310 18.30 -12.06 12.80
C ALA A 310 17.62 -10.68 12.79
N THR A 311 18.36 -9.62 12.46
CA THR A 311 17.80 -8.26 12.31
C THR A 311 16.69 -8.20 11.27
N ILE A 312 16.86 -8.84 10.09
CA ILE A 312 15.81 -8.92 9.06
C ILE A 312 14.54 -9.61 9.59
N THR A 313 14.71 -10.61 10.45
CA THR A 313 13.59 -11.34 11.07
C THR A 313 12.87 -10.48 12.11
N GLU A 314 13.59 -9.64 12.85
CA GLU A 314 12.99 -8.64 13.75
C GLU A 314 12.14 -7.62 12.98
N TYR A 315 12.65 -7.06 11.87
CA TYR A 315 11.84 -6.20 11.00
C TYR A 315 10.61 -6.92 10.42
N GLN A 316 10.72 -8.21 10.10
CA GLN A 316 9.57 -9.01 9.69
C GLN A 316 8.49 -9.05 10.79
N ASN A 317 8.91 -9.21 12.05
CA ASN A 317 8.01 -9.23 13.21
C ASN A 317 7.37 -7.85 13.41
N CYS A 318 8.14 -6.76 13.31
CA CYS A 318 7.61 -5.40 13.44
C CYS A 318 6.61 -5.03 12.34
N LEU A 319 6.74 -5.59 11.13
CA LEU A 319 5.77 -5.40 10.04
C LEU A 319 4.48 -6.22 10.21
N LYS A 320 4.45 -7.23 11.08
CA LYS A 320 3.33 -8.16 11.20
C LYS A 320 2.04 -7.48 11.71
N PRO A 321 2.06 -6.64 12.77
CA PRO A 321 0.88 -5.87 13.19
C PRO A 321 0.32 -4.98 12.06
N LEU A 322 1.20 -4.27 11.34
CA LEU A 322 0.81 -3.43 10.20
C LEU A 322 0.13 -4.24 9.08
N LYS A 323 0.62 -5.46 8.84
CA LYS A 323 -0.02 -6.36 7.87
C LYS A 323 -1.41 -6.82 8.31
N ILE A 324 -1.58 -7.16 9.59
CA ILE A 324 -2.88 -7.54 10.15
C ILE A 324 -3.86 -6.37 10.04
N ALA A 325 -3.44 -5.18 10.45
CA ALA A 325 -4.23 -3.95 10.35
C ALA A 325 -4.63 -3.64 8.90
N THR A 326 -3.68 -3.72 7.96
CA THR A 326 -3.97 -3.51 6.54
C THR A 326 -4.98 -4.53 6.03
N LYS A 327 -4.80 -5.83 6.34
CA LYS A 327 -5.75 -6.89 5.97
C LYS A 327 -7.14 -6.68 6.55
N ARG A 328 -7.22 -6.06 7.74
CA ARG A 328 -8.48 -5.67 8.36
C ARG A 328 -9.14 -4.53 7.59
N LEU A 329 -8.39 -3.54 7.09
CA LEU A 329 -8.97 -2.33 6.48
C LEU A 329 -9.02 -2.34 4.94
N GLU A 330 -8.36 -3.28 4.25
CA GLU A 330 -8.33 -3.36 2.77
C GLU A 330 -9.48 -4.17 2.16
N GLY A 331 -10.32 -4.80 3.00
CA GLY A 331 -11.34 -5.75 2.57
C GLY A 331 -12.66 -5.12 2.14
N ARG A 332 -13.55 -5.97 1.62
CA ARG A 332 -15.00 -5.74 1.49
C ARG A 332 -15.71 -6.94 2.10
N GLY A 333 -15.83 -7.00 3.43
CA GLY A 333 -16.54 -8.12 4.03
C GLY A 333 -18.04 -8.04 3.75
N LYS A 334 -18.65 -9.21 3.52
CA LYS A 334 -20.08 -9.35 3.20
C LYS A 334 -21.00 -9.02 4.39
N VAL A 335 -20.45 -8.94 5.59
CA VAL A 335 -21.18 -8.80 6.87
C VAL A 335 -20.84 -7.50 7.60
N GLY A 336 -20.39 -6.48 6.88
CA GLY A 336 -20.07 -5.17 7.46
C GLY A 336 -18.71 -5.07 8.15
N SER A 337 -17.97 -6.17 8.29
CA SER A 337 -16.57 -6.17 8.78
C SER A 337 -15.57 -6.14 7.63
N PHE A 338 -14.31 -5.83 7.92
CA PHE A 338 -13.20 -5.75 6.96
C PHE A 338 -13.37 -4.63 5.95
N GLY A 339 -12.78 -3.47 6.28
CA GLY A 339 -12.80 -2.26 5.46
C GLY A 339 -13.90 -1.27 5.85
N ALA A 340 -14.54 -1.45 7.01
CA ALA A 340 -15.57 -0.56 7.49
C ALA A 340 -15.01 0.59 8.33
N ILE A 341 -15.64 1.77 8.23
CA ILE A 341 -15.16 3.00 8.88
C ILE A 341 -15.10 2.87 10.41
N TYR A 342 -16.04 2.14 11.01
CA TYR A 342 -16.07 1.91 12.46
C TYR A 342 -14.86 1.11 12.98
N GLU A 343 -14.12 0.44 12.11
CA GLU A 343 -12.94 -0.34 12.48
C GLU A 343 -11.66 0.51 12.52
N VAL A 344 -11.69 1.72 11.94
CA VAL A 344 -10.48 2.53 11.74
C VAL A 344 -9.88 2.95 13.09
N LEU A 345 -10.68 3.54 13.99
CA LEU A 345 -10.22 3.96 15.32
C LEU A 345 -9.62 2.79 16.13
N PRO A 346 -10.34 1.66 16.33
CA PRO A 346 -9.75 0.50 17.02
C PRO A 346 -8.50 -0.07 16.36
N VAL A 347 -8.40 -0.04 15.02
CA VAL A 347 -7.22 -0.57 14.33
C VAL A 347 -6.01 0.35 14.48
N PHE A 348 -6.19 1.67 14.51
CA PHE A 348 -5.08 2.58 14.79
C PHE A 348 -4.58 2.47 16.24
N GLU A 349 -5.49 2.33 17.20
CA GLU A 349 -5.13 2.00 18.60
C GLU A 349 -4.36 0.67 18.68
N TYR A 350 -4.78 -0.36 17.94
CA TYR A 350 -4.02 -1.60 17.82
C TYR A 350 -2.61 -1.38 17.25
N ILE A 351 -2.45 -0.54 16.23
CA ILE A 351 -1.13 -0.23 15.64
C ILE A 351 -0.24 0.46 16.66
N LEU A 352 -0.70 1.54 17.29
CA LEU A 352 0.07 2.33 18.26
C LEU A 352 0.55 1.46 19.42
N ARG A 353 -0.37 0.71 20.04
CA ARG A 353 -0.04 -0.22 21.12
C ARG A 353 0.99 -1.27 20.71
N ASN A 354 0.85 -1.88 19.53
CA ASN A 354 1.83 -2.89 19.09
C ASN A 354 3.21 -2.27 18.81
N LEU A 355 3.27 -1.04 18.28
CA LEU A 355 4.55 -0.35 18.07
C LEU A 355 5.21 0.01 19.41
N GLU A 356 4.42 0.43 20.40
CA GLU A 356 4.90 0.67 21.77
C GLU A 356 5.41 -0.62 22.43
N GLU A 357 4.66 -1.71 22.36
CA GLU A 357 5.04 -3.03 22.87
C GLU A 357 6.34 -3.53 22.23
N LEU A 358 6.51 -3.34 20.92
CA LEU A 358 7.74 -3.68 20.20
C LEU A 358 8.93 -2.79 20.58
N ALA A 359 8.67 -1.54 20.99
CA ALA A 359 9.69 -0.58 21.42
C ALA A 359 10.08 -0.73 22.90
N GLN A 360 9.25 -1.37 23.74
CA GLN A 360 9.50 -1.55 25.19
C GLN A 360 10.91 -2.04 25.54
N PRO A 361 11.48 -3.06 24.85
CA PRO A 361 12.81 -3.58 25.21
C PRO A 361 13.94 -2.56 25.10
N TRP A 362 13.70 -1.44 24.41
CA TRP A 362 14.70 -0.45 24.04
C TRP A 362 14.58 0.87 24.83
N ILE A 363 13.58 1.00 25.71
CA ILE A 363 13.30 2.26 26.43
C ILE A 363 14.46 2.63 27.37
N ASP A 364 14.99 1.65 28.10
CA ASP A 364 16.05 1.86 29.10
C ASP A 364 17.46 1.60 28.54
N VAL A 365 17.57 1.30 27.24
CA VAL A 365 18.86 1.03 26.59
C VAL A 365 19.57 2.35 26.35
N ASN A 366 20.70 2.55 27.03
CA ASN A 366 21.58 3.69 26.75
C ASN A 366 22.50 3.37 25.56
N PHE A 367 22.02 3.69 24.36
CA PHE A 367 22.77 3.55 23.10
C PHE A 367 24.03 4.44 23.02
N ASN A 368 24.19 5.39 23.96
CA ASN A 368 25.34 6.29 24.07
C ASN A 368 26.24 5.96 25.28
N ALA A 369 26.07 4.79 25.91
CA ALA A 369 26.81 4.44 27.13
C ALA A 369 28.32 4.29 26.91
N HIS A 370 28.72 3.76 25.74
CA HIS A 370 30.11 3.59 25.34
C HIS A 370 30.20 3.35 23.82
N ASN A 371 31.40 3.48 23.23
CA ASN A 371 31.63 3.30 21.78
C ASN A 371 31.31 1.89 21.25
N GLU A 372 31.13 0.91 22.14
CA GLU A 372 30.73 -0.47 21.82
C GLU A 372 29.23 -0.74 22.06
N ALA A 373 28.44 0.29 22.39
CA ALA A 373 27.01 0.14 22.62
C ALA A 373 26.33 -0.28 21.30
N PRO A 374 25.26 -1.10 21.34
CA PRO A 374 24.59 -1.54 20.12
C PRO A 374 24.09 -0.34 19.31
N GLU A 375 24.53 -0.14 18.07
CA GLU A 375 23.86 0.79 17.15
C GLU A 375 22.57 0.11 16.67
N ASP A 376 21.50 0.17 17.47
CA ASP A 376 20.23 -0.44 17.07
C ASP A 376 19.30 0.56 16.38
N HIS A 377 19.40 0.57 15.05
CA HIS A 377 18.53 1.33 14.18
C HIS A 377 17.05 0.89 14.27
N LEU A 378 16.73 -0.28 14.85
CA LEU A 378 15.35 -0.76 15.03
C LEU A 378 14.55 0.14 15.97
N HIS A 379 15.13 0.61 17.08
CA HIS A 379 14.43 1.49 18.02
C HIS A 379 14.10 2.85 17.38
N ILE A 380 15.08 3.45 16.70
CA ILE A 380 14.89 4.69 15.92
C ILE A 380 13.77 4.51 14.89
N ASN A 381 13.80 3.40 14.17
CA ASN A 381 12.83 3.10 13.12
C ASN A 381 11.43 2.79 13.68
N LEU A 382 11.33 2.12 14.84
CA LEU A 382 10.06 1.91 15.54
C LEU A 382 9.45 3.24 15.99
N ARG A 383 10.28 4.17 16.49
CA ARG A 383 9.83 5.52 16.84
C ARG A 383 9.37 6.31 15.62
N ALA A 384 10.11 6.26 14.51
CA ALA A 384 9.69 6.90 13.26
C ALA A 384 8.33 6.36 12.77
N ALA A 385 8.11 5.04 12.90
CA ALA A 385 6.84 4.41 12.60
C ALA A 385 5.73 4.87 13.55
N TRP A 386 6.00 4.92 14.85
CA TRP A 386 5.04 5.38 15.86
C TRP A 386 4.65 6.85 15.62
N ASN A 387 5.62 7.75 15.45
CA ASN A 387 5.36 9.17 15.13
C ASN A 387 4.50 9.31 13.88
N LYS A 388 4.75 8.49 12.85
CA LYS A 388 3.93 8.48 11.64
C LYS A 388 2.52 7.97 11.92
N ALA A 389 2.38 6.92 12.72
CA ALA A 389 1.08 6.35 13.10
C ALA A 389 0.25 7.37 13.89
N ASP A 390 0.85 8.02 14.89
CA ASP A 390 0.22 9.03 15.72
C ASP A 390 -0.21 10.26 14.90
N ALA A 391 0.67 10.76 14.01
CA ALA A 391 0.33 11.87 13.12
C ALA A 391 -0.88 11.59 12.22
N TYR A 392 -1.12 10.32 11.85
CA TYR A 392 -2.32 9.94 11.11
C TYR A 392 -3.51 9.61 11.98
N TYR A 393 -3.26 9.12 13.19
CA TYR A 393 -4.28 8.87 14.18
C TYR A 393 -4.98 10.18 14.60
N ASN A 394 -4.19 11.22 14.88
CA ASN A 394 -4.71 12.55 15.20
C ASN A 394 -5.51 13.17 14.04
N LYS A 395 -5.20 12.83 12.78
CA LYS A 395 -5.98 13.27 11.61
C LYS A 395 -7.33 12.58 11.47
N LEU A 396 -7.64 11.56 12.27
CA LEU A 396 -8.99 10.99 12.30
C LEU A 396 -9.98 11.96 12.97
N ASP A 397 -9.49 12.85 13.84
CA ASP A 397 -10.33 13.87 14.49
C ASP A 397 -10.82 14.94 13.52
N ASP A 398 -10.13 15.14 12.40
CA ASP A 398 -10.52 16.05 11.31
C ASP A 398 -11.93 15.72 10.76
N SER A 399 -12.37 14.47 10.86
CA SER A 399 -13.62 14.00 10.27
C SER A 399 -14.49 13.28 11.31
N PRO A 400 -15.62 13.86 11.75
CA PRO A 400 -16.45 13.30 12.82
C PRO A 400 -17.09 11.94 12.47
N VAL A 401 -17.05 11.53 11.20
CA VAL A 401 -17.58 10.23 10.75
C VAL A 401 -16.85 9.04 11.33
N TYR A 402 -15.55 9.13 11.65
CA TYR A 402 -14.83 8.01 12.26
C TYR A 402 -15.36 7.73 13.68
N TYR A 403 -15.56 8.78 14.46
CA TYR A 403 -16.19 8.70 15.77
C TYR A 403 -17.64 8.22 15.66
N ALA A 404 -18.44 8.86 14.80
CA ALA A 404 -19.86 8.53 14.62
C ALA A 404 -20.05 7.07 14.19
N ALA A 405 -19.29 6.58 13.20
CA ALA A 405 -19.38 5.19 12.74
C ALA A 405 -19.03 4.20 13.86
N THR A 406 -18.04 4.52 14.69
CA THR A 406 -17.64 3.68 15.83
C THR A 406 -18.75 3.60 16.88
N CYS A 407 -19.31 4.74 17.29
CA CYS A 407 -20.39 4.79 18.30
C CYS A 407 -21.71 4.20 17.80
N LEU A 408 -22.00 4.29 16.49
CA LEU A 408 -23.19 3.70 15.89
C LEU A 408 -23.10 2.17 15.73
N HIS A 409 -21.90 1.59 15.81
CA HIS A 409 -21.74 0.15 15.75
C HIS A 409 -22.12 -0.49 17.10
N PRO A 410 -23.09 -1.42 17.17
CA PRO A 410 -23.61 -1.94 18.45
C PRO A 410 -22.55 -2.51 19.40
N LEU A 411 -21.51 -3.17 18.86
CA LEU A 411 -20.40 -3.70 19.66
C LEU A 411 -19.48 -2.61 20.23
N TYR A 412 -19.36 -1.47 19.55
CA TYR A 412 -18.41 -0.40 19.87
C TYR A 412 -19.09 0.85 20.42
N LYS A 413 -20.38 0.75 20.78
CA LYS A 413 -21.19 1.87 21.26
C LYS A 413 -20.50 2.70 22.34
N TYR A 414 -19.86 2.03 23.31
CA TYR A 414 -19.15 2.64 24.43
C TYR A 414 -17.62 2.59 24.25
N TYR A 415 -17.12 2.18 23.08
CA TYR A 415 -15.69 2.00 22.85
C TYR A 415 -14.93 3.31 23.09
N CYS A 416 -15.42 4.41 22.54
CA CYS A 416 -14.74 5.69 22.65
C CYS A 416 -14.74 6.22 24.08
N GLU A 417 -15.88 6.16 24.76
CA GLU A 417 -16.02 6.59 26.16
C GLU A 417 -15.14 5.75 27.09
N ASN A 418 -15.03 4.45 26.85
CA ASN A 418 -14.20 3.55 27.66
C ASN A 418 -12.70 3.71 27.35
N SER A 419 -12.32 3.92 26.09
CA SER A 419 -10.92 3.98 25.67
C SER A 419 -10.28 5.33 25.97
N TRP A 420 -11.08 6.41 25.99
CA TRP A 420 -10.61 7.77 26.21
C TRP A 420 -11.34 8.45 27.37
N SER A 421 -11.67 7.70 28.42
CA SER A 421 -12.38 8.20 29.62
C SER A 421 -11.70 9.40 30.28
N GLU A 422 -10.38 9.52 30.12
CA GLU A 422 -9.58 10.63 30.64
C GLU A 422 -9.57 11.88 29.74
N LYS A 423 -10.03 11.77 28.49
CA LYS A 423 -10.05 12.86 27.50
C LYS A 423 -11.45 13.44 27.33
N LEU A 424 -12.04 13.93 28.42
CA LEU A 424 -13.42 14.43 28.45
C LEU A 424 -13.68 15.54 27.41
N GLU A 425 -12.76 16.50 27.27
CA GLU A 425 -12.90 17.60 26.30
C GLU A 425 -12.97 17.09 24.86
N TRP A 426 -12.18 16.07 24.54
CA TRP A 426 -12.19 15.43 23.22
C TRP A 426 -13.52 14.70 22.97
N ILE A 427 -14.02 13.94 23.96
CA ILE A 427 -15.31 13.24 23.86
C ILE A 427 -16.45 14.24 23.63
N GLU A 428 -16.45 15.36 24.36
CA GLU A 428 -17.44 16.42 24.16
C GLU A 428 -17.38 17.04 22.76
N ALA A 429 -16.17 17.33 22.27
CA ALA A 429 -15.96 17.85 20.92
C ALA A 429 -16.43 16.85 19.85
N ALA A 430 -16.06 15.57 19.99
CA ALA A 430 -16.44 14.49 19.08
C ALA A 430 -17.96 14.28 19.06
N ASN A 431 -18.62 14.29 20.22
CA ASN A 431 -20.08 14.23 20.32
C ASN A 431 -20.76 15.44 19.65
N LYS A 432 -20.26 16.66 19.86
CA LYS A 432 -20.76 17.86 19.14
C LYS A 432 -20.56 17.74 17.64
N GLY A 433 -19.48 17.11 17.18
CA GLY A 433 -19.23 16.80 15.78
C GLY A 433 -20.25 15.81 15.22
N PHE A 434 -20.50 14.72 15.96
CA PHE A 434 -21.49 13.70 15.60
C PHE A 434 -22.91 14.28 15.49
N GLN A 435 -23.35 15.13 16.43
CA GLN A 435 -24.69 15.75 16.39
C GLN A 435 -24.89 16.72 15.21
N ARG A 436 -23.81 17.15 14.54
CA ARG A 436 -23.85 18.03 13.37
C ARG A 436 -23.90 17.27 12.03
N LEU A 437 -23.70 15.96 12.04
CA LEU A 437 -23.83 15.08 10.87
C LEU A 437 -25.30 14.81 10.55
#